data_AF-A0A7R9TSP4-F1
#
_entry.id   AF-A0A7R9TSP4-F1
#
_cell.length_a   1.000
_cell.length_b   1.000
_cell.length_c   1.000
_cell.angle_alpha   90.00
_cell.angle_beta   90.00
_cell.angle_gamma   90.00
#
_symmetry.space_group_name_H-M   'P 1'
#
loop_
_entity.id
_entity.type
_entity.pdbx_description
1 polymer ?
#
loop_
_entity_poly.entity_id
_entity_poly.type
_entity_poly.pdbx_seq_one_letter_code
_entity_poly.pdbx_strand_id
1 'polypeptide(L)'
;GDATALEGTVRAVGDAVNARLMEVLFSERFNLSEHLLALKRYLLLGQGDFVQALMDFVGTDLDVPAGDISPFKLAGQLESAVRASNTQFDHPDVLARLKVRVLPPADGESGW
;
A
#
# COMPACT_ATOMS: atom_id res chain seq x y z
N GLY A 1 -25.20 -42.52 12.35
CA GLY A 1 -24.08 -43.13 13.07
C GLY A 1 -22.76 -42.65 12.50
N ASP A 2 -22.49 -42.92 11.23
CA ASP A 2 -21.19 -42.67 10.60
C ASP A 2 -21.09 -41.30 9.89
N ALA A 3 -22.14 -40.90 9.16
CA ALA A 3 -22.17 -39.62 8.44
C ALA A 3 -21.99 -38.39 9.35
N THR A 4 -22.65 -38.37 10.51
CA THR A 4 -22.53 -37.27 11.49
C THR A 4 -21.14 -37.19 12.12
N ALA A 5 -20.47 -38.34 12.31
CA ALA A 5 -19.10 -38.38 12.83
C ALA A 5 -18.10 -37.87 11.78
N LEU A 6 -18.29 -38.25 10.51
CA LEU A 6 -17.52 -37.73 9.38
C LEU A 6 -17.71 -36.21 9.22
N GLU A 7 -18.94 -35.71 9.26
CA GLU A 7 -19.23 -34.27 9.21
C GLU A 7 -18.55 -33.50 10.35
N GLY A 8 -18.59 -34.03 11.58
CA GLY A 8 -17.88 -33.45 12.72
C GLY A 8 -16.37 -33.39 12.51
N THR A 9 -15.79 -34.44 11.93
CA THR A 9 -14.36 -34.51 11.62
C THR A 9 -13.98 -33.50 10.53
N VAL A 10 -14.76 -33.42 9.46
CA VAL A 10 -14.54 -32.47 8.36
C VAL A 10 -14.62 -31.03 8.89
N ARG A 11 -15.59 -30.73 9.76
CA ARG A 11 -15.70 -29.40 10.37
C ARG A 11 -14.49 -29.06 11.24
N ALA A 12 -14.04 -29.98 12.08
CA ALA A 12 -12.87 -29.76 12.94
C ALA A 12 -11.59 -29.52 12.12
N VAL A 13 -11.41 -30.26 11.02
CA VAL A 13 -10.30 -30.02 10.08
C VAL A 13 -10.44 -28.66 9.41
N GLY A 14 -11.65 -28.29 8.96
CA GLY A 14 -11.92 -26.98 8.37
C GLY A 14 -11.58 -25.83 9.31
N ASP A 15 -12.01 -25.92 10.58
CA ASP A 15 -11.75 -24.90 11.60
C ASP A 15 -10.24 -24.78 11.90
N ALA A 16 -9.53 -25.91 12.00
CA ALA A 16 -8.08 -25.92 12.21
C ALA A 16 -7.30 -25.31 11.03
N VAL A 17 -7.68 -25.65 9.80
CA VAL A 17 -7.08 -25.08 8.59
C VAL A 17 -7.34 -23.58 8.51
N ASN A 18 -8.57 -23.15 8.79
CA ASN A 18 -8.93 -21.73 8.80
C ASN A 18 -8.13 -20.95 9.86
N ALA A 19 -7.99 -21.48 11.07
CA ALA A 19 -7.19 -20.86 12.12
C ALA A 19 -5.73 -20.68 11.68
N ARG A 20 -5.13 -21.72 11.08
CA ARG A 20 -3.76 -21.64 10.56
C ARG A 20 -3.62 -20.64 9.42
N LEU A 21 -4.60 -20.59 8.52
CA LEU A 21 -4.61 -19.63 7.42
C LEU A 21 -4.66 -18.18 7.95
N MET A 22 -5.53 -17.92 8.92
CA MET A 22 -5.66 -16.59 9.53
C MET A 22 -4.36 -16.16 10.23
N GLU A 23 -3.71 -17.07 10.97
CA GLU A 23 -2.42 -16.81 11.61
C GLU A 23 -1.33 -16.45 10.59
N VAL A 24 -1.24 -17.21 9.49
CA VAL A 24 -0.26 -16.95 8.41
C VAL A 24 -0.51 -15.61 7.71
N LEU A 25 -1.78 -15.28 7.43
CA LEU A 25 -2.17 -14.06 6.73
C LEU A 25 -1.97 -12.80 7.58
N PHE A 26 -2.38 -12.84 8.84
CA PHE A 26 -2.46 -11.63 9.68
C PHE A 26 -1.24 -11.42 10.58
N SER A 27 -0.48 -12.47 10.91
CA SER A 27 0.53 -12.36 11.99
C SER A 27 1.90 -12.92 11.64
N GLU A 28 1.99 -14.06 10.96
CA GLU A 28 3.31 -14.72 10.80
C GLU A 28 4.09 -14.30 9.57
N ARG A 29 3.42 -14.08 8.43
CA ARG A 29 4.12 -13.98 7.14
C ARG A 29 3.72 -12.78 6.31
N PHE A 30 2.44 -12.47 6.24
CA PHE A 30 1.94 -11.50 5.27
C PHE A 30 1.50 -10.18 5.87
N ASN A 31 1.40 -10.06 7.20
CA ASN A 31 1.01 -8.84 7.92
C ASN A 31 -0.16 -8.09 7.24
N LEU A 32 -1.20 -8.83 6.83
CA LEU A 32 -2.26 -8.30 5.98
C LEU A 32 -2.93 -7.06 6.60
N SER A 33 -3.11 -7.04 7.92
CA SER A 33 -3.66 -5.90 8.65
C SER A 33 -2.80 -4.63 8.50
N GLU A 34 -1.48 -4.75 8.58
CA GLU A 34 -0.55 -3.63 8.40
C GLU A 34 -0.63 -3.08 6.99
N HIS A 35 -0.70 -3.95 5.98
CA HIS A 35 -0.84 -3.53 4.60
C HIS A 35 -2.20 -2.87 4.31
N LEU A 36 -3.29 -3.38 4.87
CA LEU A 36 -4.61 -2.74 4.76
C LEU A 36 -4.63 -1.36 5.42
N LEU A 37 -3.96 -1.22 6.57
CA LEU A 37 -3.81 0.09 7.22
C LEU A 37 -2.94 1.03 6.38
N ALA A 38 -1.87 0.54 5.76
CA ALA A 38 -1.04 1.31 4.85
C ALA A 38 -1.86 1.84 3.65
N LEU A 39 -2.73 1.02 3.05
CA LEU A 39 -3.62 1.48 1.98
C LEU A 39 -4.49 2.67 2.44
N LYS A 40 -5.05 2.59 3.64
CA LYS A 40 -5.81 3.71 4.23
C LYS A 40 -4.94 4.96 4.43
N ARG A 41 -3.72 4.78 4.93
CA ARG A 41 -2.79 5.90 5.21
C ARG A 41 -2.31 6.60 3.94
N TYR A 42 -1.87 5.84 2.95
CA TYR A 42 -1.16 6.37 1.78
C TYR A 42 -2.06 6.55 0.55
N LEU A 43 -2.90 5.58 0.22
CA LEU A 43 -3.75 5.64 -0.98
C LEU A 43 -5.02 6.45 -0.73
N LEU A 44 -5.60 6.34 0.47
CA LEU A 44 -6.78 7.11 0.87
C LEU A 44 -6.42 8.40 1.61
N LEU A 45 -5.16 8.83 1.53
CA LEU A 45 -4.67 10.11 2.07
C LEU A 45 -4.95 10.30 3.58
N GLY A 46 -5.00 9.21 4.34
CA GLY A 46 -5.22 9.24 5.79
C GLY A 46 -4.03 9.73 6.62
N GLN A 47 -2.83 9.82 6.01
CA GLN A 47 -1.60 10.25 6.65
C GLN A 47 -1.25 11.69 6.23
N GLY A 48 -1.84 12.67 6.90
CA GLY A 48 -1.82 14.07 6.46
C GLY A 48 -0.44 14.72 6.35
N ASP A 49 0.49 14.43 7.27
CA ASP A 49 1.85 14.98 7.25
C ASP A 49 2.66 14.49 6.04
N PHE A 50 2.52 13.21 5.68
CA PHE A 50 3.09 12.64 4.47
C PHE A 50 2.47 13.23 3.22
N VAL A 51 1.13 13.32 3.16
CA VAL A 51 0.45 13.86 1.98
C VAL A 51 0.85 15.30 1.74
N GLN A 52 0.94 16.10 2.80
CA GLN A 52 1.38 17.49 2.69
C GLN A 52 2.82 17.58 2.18
N ALA A 53 3.76 16.84 2.78
CA ALA A 53 5.14 16.80 2.30
C ALA A 53 5.23 16.33 0.83
N LEU A 54 4.46 15.32 0.45
CA LEU A 54 4.42 14.81 -0.92
C LEU A 54 3.98 15.90 -1.90
N MET A 55 2.90 16.62 -1.60
CA MET A 55 2.38 17.69 -2.44
C MET A 55 3.38 18.86 -2.59
N ASP A 56 4.09 19.21 -1.51
CA ASP A 56 5.13 20.23 -1.53
C ASP A 56 6.29 19.84 -2.46
N PHE A 57 6.70 18.56 -2.47
CA PHE A 57 7.80 18.08 -3.32
C PHE A 57 7.40 17.87 -4.78
N VAL A 58 6.22 17.31 -5.06
CA VAL A 58 5.79 17.00 -6.44
C VAL A 58 5.21 18.21 -7.15
N GLY A 59 4.76 19.25 -6.43
CA GLY A 59 4.00 20.34 -7.04
C GLY A 59 4.69 21.01 -8.23
N THR A 60 6.00 21.31 -8.11
CA THR A 60 6.78 21.88 -9.23
C THR A 60 7.07 20.89 -10.35
N ASP A 61 7.05 19.59 -10.05
CA ASP A 61 7.31 18.52 -11.02
C ASP A 61 6.07 18.17 -11.84
N LEU A 62 4.88 18.52 -11.36
CA LEU A 62 3.61 18.37 -12.05
C LEU A 62 3.16 19.64 -12.80
N ASP A 63 3.80 20.79 -12.55
CA ASP A 63 3.53 22.07 -13.24
C ASP A 63 4.17 22.14 -14.65
N VAL A 64 4.17 21.01 -15.35
CA VAL A 64 4.67 20.81 -16.71
C VAL A 64 3.68 19.96 -17.49
N PRO A 65 3.73 19.91 -18.83
CA PRO A 65 2.89 19.00 -19.60
C PRO A 65 3.08 17.54 -19.18
N ALA A 66 2.01 16.75 -19.18
CA ALA A 66 2.05 15.37 -18.68
C ALA A 66 3.05 14.46 -19.42
N GLY A 67 3.32 14.75 -20.70
CA GLY A 67 4.33 14.07 -21.50
C GLY A 67 5.79 14.29 -21.05
N ASP A 68 6.05 15.35 -20.29
CA ASP A 68 7.39 15.73 -19.82
C ASP A 68 7.68 15.25 -18.38
N ILE A 69 6.70 14.64 -17.71
CA ILE A 69 6.89 14.12 -16.35
C ILE A 69 7.90 12.97 -16.37
N SER A 70 8.92 13.08 -15.53
CA SER A 70 9.87 11.99 -15.26
C SER A 70 9.39 11.10 -14.11
N PRO A 71 9.05 9.82 -14.36
CA PRO A 71 8.68 8.89 -13.29
C PRO A 71 9.81 8.67 -12.28
N PHE A 72 11.06 8.73 -12.73
CA PHE A 72 12.24 8.63 -11.87
C PHE A 72 12.35 9.81 -10.91
N LYS A 73 12.08 11.03 -11.40
CA LYS A 73 12.07 12.22 -10.55
C LYS A 73 10.98 12.12 -9.48
N LEU A 74 9.76 11.76 -9.86
CA LEU A 74 8.66 11.58 -8.91
C LEU A 74 8.92 10.46 -7.89
N ALA A 75 9.58 9.37 -8.28
CA ALA A 75 10.00 8.34 -7.34
C ALA A 75 10.98 8.90 -6.28
N GLY A 76 11.94 9.74 -6.69
CA GLY A 76 12.84 10.44 -5.76
C GLY A 76 12.12 11.44 -4.85
N GLN A 77 11.09 12.12 -5.34
CA GLN A 77 10.24 12.99 -4.51
C GLN A 77 9.44 12.20 -3.48
N LEU A 78 8.88 11.05 -3.87
CA LEU A 78 8.19 10.15 -2.94
C LEU A 78 9.10 9.72 -1.79
N GLU A 79 10.34 9.30 -2.09
CA GLU A 79 11.29 8.94 -1.04
C GLU A 79 11.63 10.13 -0.11
N SER A 80 11.71 11.33 -0.68
CA SER A 80 11.97 12.56 0.09
C SER A 80 10.79 12.92 0.99
N ALA A 81 9.56 12.75 0.51
CA ALA A 81 8.34 12.91 1.30
C ALA A 81 8.24 11.91 2.46
N VAL A 82 8.63 10.65 2.23
CA VAL A 82 8.72 9.64 3.30
C VAL A 82 9.70 10.09 4.37
N ARG A 83 10.92 10.50 3.99
CA ARG A 83 11.95 10.97 4.93
C ARG A 83 11.56 12.26 5.67
N ALA A 84 10.77 13.12 5.05
CA ALA A 84 10.34 14.39 5.62
C ALA A 84 9.12 14.30 6.56
N SER A 85 8.48 13.13 6.68
CA SER A 85 7.28 12.93 7.50
C SER A 85 7.48 11.85 8.56
N ASN A 86 6.48 11.64 9.42
CA ASN A 86 6.54 10.56 10.41
C ASN A 86 6.47 9.16 9.78
N THR A 87 6.17 9.07 8.48
CA THR A 87 6.08 7.79 7.76
C THR A 87 7.41 7.08 7.60
N GLN A 88 8.54 7.76 7.76
CA GLN A 88 9.86 7.13 7.81
C GLN A 88 10.00 6.03 8.88
N PHE A 89 9.13 6.03 9.90
CA PHE A 89 9.11 5.04 10.97
C PHE A 89 8.15 3.86 10.72
N ASP A 90 7.41 3.86 9.61
CA ASP A 90 6.55 2.73 9.25
C ASP A 90 7.40 1.49 8.86
N HIS A 91 6.76 0.32 8.87
CA HIS A 91 7.42 -0.95 8.59
C HIS A 91 8.14 -0.91 7.24
N PRO A 92 9.41 -1.37 7.13
CA PRO A 92 10.18 -1.32 5.88
C PRO A 92 9.47 -1.96 4.70
N ASP A 93 8.77 -3.08 4.91
CA ASP A 93 8.01 -3.75 3.85
C ASP A 93 6.83 -2.93 3.32
N VAL A 94 6.24 -2.05 4.14
CA VAL A 94 5.22 -1.11 3.69
C VAL A 94 5.87 -0.05 2.81
N LEU A 95 6.95 0.57 3.29
CA LEU A 95 7.65 1.62 2.57
C LEU A 95 8.23 1.12 1.23
N ALA A 96 8.79 -0.08 1.20
CA ALA A 96 9.33 -0.71 -0.01
C ALA A 96 8.26 -0.99 -1.10
N ARG A 97 6.97 -0.98 -0.72
CA ARG A 97 5.84 -1.19 -1.63
C ARG A 97 5.22 0.12 -2.11
N LEU A 98 5.56 1.27 -1.54
CA LEU A 98 5.11 2.56 -2.01
C LEU A 98 5.84 2.91 -3.31
N LYS A 99 5.08 3.15 -4.37
CA LYS A 99 5.60 3.51 -5.69
C LYS A 99 4.71 4.55 -6.34
N VAL A 100 5.33 5.44 -7.10
CA VAL A 100 4.60 6.36 -7.99
C VAL A 100 4.31 5.64 -9.30
N ARG A 101 3.12 5.87 -9.86
CA ARG A 101 2.73 5.40 -11.18
C ARG A 101 2.23 6.59 -12.00
N VAL A 102 2.95 6.89 -13.09
CA VAL A 102 2.53 7.85 -14.11
C VAL A 102 1.71 7.09 -15.15
N LEU A 103 0.54 7.62 -15.51
CA LEU A 103 -0.32 7.04 -16.54
C LEU A 103 0.03 7.64 -17.91
N PRO A 104 -0.25 6.94 -19.02
CA PRO A 104 -0.06 7.49 -20.35
C PRO A 104 -0.87 8.80 -20.49
N PRO A 105 -0.23 9.91 -20.89
CA PRO A 105 -0.90 11.21 -20.99
C PRO A 105 -1.79 11.27 -22.23
N ALA A 106 -2.90 12.00 -22.13
CA ALA A 106 -3.65 12.45 -23.31
C ALA A 106 -3.06 13.76 -23.87
N ASP A 107 -3.38 14.06 -25.13
CA ASP A 107 -2.88 15.26 -25.80
C ASP A 107 -3.31 16.54 -25.06
N GLY A 108 -2.32 17.35 -24.66
CA GLY A 108 -2.55 18.63 -23.98
C GLY A 108 -2.86 18.53 -22.48
N GLU A 109 -2.75 17.34 -21.86
CA GLU A 109 -2.88 17.20 -20.40
C GLU A 109 -1.72 17.87 -19.66
N SER A 110 -2.07 18.55 -18.57
CA SER A 110 -1.12 19.01 -17.56
C SER A 110 -0.65 17.83 -16.71
N GLY A 111 0.50 17.94 -16.07
CA GLY A 111 1.01 16.91 -15.18
C GLY A 111 0.19 16.66 -13.91
N TRP A 112 -0.74 17.57 -13.59
CA TRP A 112 -1.68 17.49 -12.47
C TRP A 112 -2.87 16.56 -12.71
#